data_AF-A0A2R6HZP7-F1
#
_entry.id   AF-A0A2R6HZP7-F1
#
_cell.length_a   1.000
_cell.length_b   1.000
_cell.length_c   1.000
_cell.angle_alpha   90.00
_cell.angle_beta   90.00
_cell.angle_gamma   90.00
#
_symmetry.space_group_name_H-M   'P 1'
#
loop_
_entity.id
_entity.type
_entity.pdbx_description
1 polymer ?
#
loop_
_entity_poly.entity_id
_entity_poly.type
_entity_poly.pdbx_seq_one_letter_code
_entity_poly.pdbx_strand_id
1 'polypeptide(L)'
;MISEIQTVELPKTVIEYVEKYERVVDNDRDRFLWRWIHKLFDSFTLSCVPAAELADVKEIKTLFTVFITTLDDLIETRNDTATFEEARRVARAPRTVDPEREGVDGELLEFVRELWEEIDGRLQAAPCYGEFASIFSYDLRQGFNAMEYTRVVSDNKHMANATGARAYGAHNMVLFPYTDIDLMFSPGFSLDELSGLRDLTWDLQKMARIGNWLTTWERELTEGDYSAGVIVQALQEGIVAPDELDPANADLDRVAQRIKDRGVEDAFLSEWEERYDEVSGQDYGIDTVDTDAFIAGMETVMEYHLASRDLK
;
A
#
# COMPACT_ATOMS: atom_id res chain seq x y z
N MET A 1 13.18 15.00 9.90
CA MET A 1 12.37 14.11 9.04
C MET A 1 13.08 13.76 7.72
N ILE A 2 13.02 14.56 6.65
CA ILE A 2 13.62 14.20 5.33
C ILE A 2 15.14 13.91 5.43
N SER A 3 15.89 14.74 6.14
CA SER A 3 17.34 14.54 6.36
C SER A 3 17.66 13.28 7.18
N GLU A 4 16.76 12.84 8.06
CA GLU A 4 16.94 11.62 8.86
C GLU A 4 16.70 10.37 8.00
N ILE A 5 15.68 10.40 7.13
CA ILE A 5 15.42 9.32 6.17
C ILE A 5 16.60 9.11 5.23
N GLN A 6 17.22 10.19 4.76
CA GLN A 6 18.39 10.11 3.89
C GLN A 6 19.56 9.36 4.54
N THR A 7 19.63 9.33 5.88
CA THR A 7 20.67 8.61 6.63
C THR A 7 20.31 7.17 7.00
N VAL A 8 19.09 6.72 6.68
CA VAL A 8 18.66 5.34 6.94
C VAL A 8 19.45 4.38 6.06
N GLU A 9 20.17 3.46 6.70
CA GLU A 9 20.86 2.36 6.02
C GLU A 9 19.87 1.23 5.78
N LEU A 10 19.72 0.84 4.51
CA LEU A 10 18.92 -0.32 4.13
C LEU A 10 19.74 -1.61 4.30
N PRO A 11 19.11 -2.72 4.69
CA PRO A 11 19.77 -4.02 4.67
C PRO A 11 20.29 -4.37 3.28
N LYS A 12 21.38 -5.14 3.22
CA LYS A 12 22.03 -5.50 1.94
C LYS A 12 21.07 -6.20 0.98
N THR A 13 20.27 -7.14 1.49
CA THR A 13 19.27 -7.86 0.70
C THR A 13 18.24 -6.91 0.10
N VAL A 14 17.79 -5.91 0.87
CA VAL A 14 16.86 -4.88 0.35
C VAL A 14 17.51 -4.08 -0.77
N ILE A 15 18.77 -3.66 -0.60
CA ILE A 15 19.52 -2.92 -1.63
C ILE A 15 19.62 -3.76 -2.92
N GLU A 16 19.94 -5.04 -2.80
CA GLU A 16 20.06 -5.95 -3.95
C GLU A 16 18.74 -6.06 -4.74
N TYR A 17 17.60 -6.21 -4.05
CA TYR A 17 16.29 -6.28 -4.71
C TYR A 17 15.80 -4.92 -5.23
N VAL A 18 16.10 -3.82 -4.54
CA VAL A 18 15.82 -2.46 -5.05
C VAL A 18 16.63 -2.19 -6.33
N GLU A 19 17.90 -2.56 -6.37
CA GLU A 19 18.73 -2.40 -7.57
C GLU A 19 18.28 -3.29 -8.73
N LYS A 20 17.74 -4.48 -8.44
CA LYS A 20 17.09 -5.32 -9.45
C LYS A 20 15.81 -4.66 -9.96
N TYR A 21 14.94 -4.20 -9.06
CA TYR A 21 13.72 -3.47 -9.37
C TYR A 21 13.98 -2.27 -10.29
N GLU A 22 14.95 -1.40 -9.94
CA GLU A 22 15.34 -0.23 -10.73
C GLU A 22 15.73 -0.60 -12.16
N ARG A 23 16.38 -1.76 -12.37
CA ARG A 23 16.79 -2.24 -13.69
C ARG A 23 15.65 -2.81 -14.51
N VAL A 24 14.74 -3.58 -13.91
CA VAL A 24 13.72 -4.34 -14.66
C VAL A 24 12.44 -3.54 -14.89
N VAL A 25 12.08 -2.64 -13.98
CA VAL A 25 10.87 -1.82 -14.10
C VAL A 25 11.13 -0.57 -14.96
N ASP A 26 12.39 -0.14 -15.06
CA ASP A 26 12.85 1.05 -15.79
C ASP A 26 12.09 2.31 -15.32
N ASN A 27 12.10 2.55 -14.01
CA ASN A 27 11.38 3.65 -13.36
C ASN A 27 12.34 4.49 -12.50
N ASP A 28 12.13 5.81 -12.50
CA ASP A 28 12.90 6.82 -11.75
C ASP A 28 12.46 6.92 -10.27
N ARG A 29 11.94 5.84 -9.65
CA ARG A 29 11.55 5.90 -8.23
C ARG A 29 12.76 6.24 -7.37
N ASP A 30 12.67 7.34 -6.61
CA ASP A 30 13.74 7.78 -5.72
C ASP A 30 14.01 6.71 -4.64
N ARG A 31 15.29 6.37 -4.43
CA ARG A 31 15.75 5.50 -3.33
C ARG A 31 15.31 5.98 -1.95
N PHE A 32 14.97 7.25 -1.82
CA PHE A 32 14.30 7.84 -0.67
C PHE A 32 13.02 7.06 -0.29
N LEU A 33 12.23 6.60 -1.26
CA LEU A 33 11.01 5.80 -1.04
C LEU A 33 11.29 4.58 -0.16
N TRP A 34 12.32 3.80 -0.52
CA TRP A 34 12.66 2.56 0.18
C TRP A 34 13.20 2.83 1.59
N ARG A 35 14.05 3.86 1.74
CA ARG A 35 14.55 4.29 3.05
C ARG A 35 13.43 4.77 3.95
N TRP A 36 12.50 5.52 3.38
CA TRP A 36 11.33 6.05 4.06
C TRP A 36 10.43 4.91 4.56
N ILE A 37 9.99 4.01 3.67
CA ILE A 37 9.15 2.87 4.04
C ILE A 37 9.84 2.00 5.08
N HIS A 38 11.13 1.70 4.88
CA HIS A 38 11.90 0.94 5.87
C HIS A 38 11.83 1.63 7.23
N LYS A 39 12.10 2.94 7.31
CA LYS A 39 12.00 3.69 8.57
C LYS A 39 10.58 3.70 9.16
N LEU A 40 9.55 3.77 8.31
CA LEU A 40 8.15 3.85 8.71
C LEU A 40 7.72 2.64 9.54
N PHE A 41 8.24 1.46 9.24
CA PHE A 41 7.95 0.25 10.02
C PHE A 41 8.36 0.34 11.49
N ASP A 42 9.24 1.27 11.90
CA ASP A 42 9.51 1.51 13.32
C ASP A 42 8.29 2.05 14.08
N SER A 43 7.34 2.64 13.35
CA SER A 43 6.19 3.36 13.92
C SER A 43 4.92 2.50 14.02
N PHE A 44 4.81 1.44 13.22
CA PHE A 44 3.57 0.64 13.15
C PHE A 44 3.81 -0.88 13.04
N THR A 45 5.00 -1.36 13.39
CA THR A 45 5.20 -2.80 13.66
C THR A 45 4.58 -3.14 15.01
N LEU A 46 3.80 -4.22 15.07
CA LEU A 46 3.10 -4.61 16.29
C LEU A 46 4.09 -4.84 17.45
N SER A 47 3.76 -4.33 18.63
CA SER A 47 4.62 -4.45 19.83
C SER A 47 4.75 -5.88 20.36
N CYS A 48 3.90 -6.82 19.89
CA CYS A 48 3.99 -8.23 20.23
C CYS A 48 5.13 -8.95 19.50
N VAL A 49 5.74 -8.33 18.49
CA VAL A 49 6.94 -8.85 17.82
C VAL A 49 8.12 -8.78 18.79
N PRO A 50 8.80 -9.91 19.09
CA PRO A 50 9.96 -9.90 19.97
C PRO A 50 11.07 -8.99 19.45
N ALA A 51 11.73 -8.26 20.35
CA ALA A 51 12.79 -7.32 19.98
C ALA A 51 13.93 -7.94 19.14
N ALA A 52 14.18 -9.26 19.32
CA ALA A 52 15.17 -10.00 18.56
C ALA A 52 14.78 -10.21 17.07
N GLU A 53 13.48 -10.22 16.77
CA GLU A 53 12.93 -10.45 15.43
C GLU A 53 12.66 -9.15 14.67
N LEU A 54 12.63 -8.00 15.35
CA LEU A 54 12.23 -6.71 14.77
C LEU A 54 13.02 -6.34 13.50
N ALA A 55 14.34 -6.58 13.50
CA ALA A 55 15.17 -6.26 12.34
C ALA A 55 14.80 -7.12 11.11
N ASP A 56 14.56 -8.42 11.33
CA ASP A 56 14.24 -9.37 10.27
C ASP A 56 12.81 -9.13 9.74
N VAL A 57 11.84 -8.90 10.63
CA VAL A 57 10.47 -8.53 10.28
C VAL A 57 10.44 -7.26 9.43
N LYS A 58 11.19 -6.24 9.86
CA LYS A 58 11.30 -4.97 9.12
C LYS A 58 11.91 -5.15 7.73
N GLU A 59 12.94 -6.00 7.61
CA GLU A 59 13.53 -6.35 6.32
C GLU A 59 12.52 -7.07 5.41
N ILE A 60 11.80 -8.06 5.93
CA ILE A 60 10.77 -8.81 5.20
C ILE A 60 9.66 -7.87 4.72
N LYS A 61 9.15 -6.99 5.60
CA LYS A 61 8.11 -6.02 5.23
C LYS A 61 8.60 -5.06 4.15
N THR A 62 9.88 -4.68 4.17
CA THR A 62 10.47 -3.82 3.14
C THR A 62 10.56 -4.54 1.79
N LEU A 63 11.03 -5.80 1.77
CA LEU A 63 11.02 -6.62 0.56
C LEU A 63 9.59 -6.83 0.03
N PHE A 64 8.64 -7.06 0.93
CA PHE A 64 7.23 -7.17 0.59
C PHE A 64 6.68 -5.87 0.00
N THR A 65 7.10 -4.70 0.47
CA THR A 65 6.73 -3.44 -0.18
C THR A 65 7.32 -3.33 -1.59
N VAL A 66 8.59 -3.73 -1.81
CA VAL A 66 9.16 -3.79 -3.17
C VAL A 66 8.31 -4.68 -4.07
N PHE A 67 7.86 -5.83 -3.57
CA PHE A 67 6.99 -6.76 -4.30
C PHE A 67 5.64 -6.11 -4.66
N ILE A 68 4.96 -5.49 -3.68
CA ILE A 68 3.68 -4.81 -3.90
C ILE A 68 3.81 -3.65 -4.88
N THR A 69 4.84 -2.81 -4.73
CA THR A 69 5.11 -1.68 -5.64
C THR A 69 5.44 -2.16 -7.06
N THR A 70 6.16 -3.27 -7.21
CA THR A 70 6.42 -3.86 -8.54
C THR A 70 5.11 -4.24 -9.24
N LEU A 71 4.16 -4.85 -8.52
CA LEU A 71 2.86 -5.22 -9.08
C LEU A 71 2.01 -3.99 -9.42
N ASP A 72 2.08 -2.96 -8.59
CA ASP A 72 1.39 -1.69 -8.79
C ASP A 72 1.91 -0.97 -10.05
N ASP A 73 3.24 -0.89 -10.22
CA ASP A 73 3.89 -0.27 -11.39
C ASP A 73 3.61 -0.98 -12.72
N LEU A 74 3.45 -2.31 -12.69
CA LEU A 74 3.03 -3.07 -13.86
C LEU A 74 1.70 -2.55 -14.40
N ILE A 75 0.79 -2.14 -13.50
CA ILE A 75 -0.52 -1.64 -13.86
C ILE A 75 -0.49 -0.14 -14.17
N GLU A 76 -0.01 0.67 -13.24
CA GLU A 76 -0.17 2.13 -13.31
C GLU A 76 0.81 2.76 -14.30
N THR A 77 2.09 2.36 -14.23
CA THR A 77 3.16 2.98 -15.02
C THR A 77 3.31 2.33 -16.40
N ARG A 78 3.20 1.00 -16.47
CA ARG A 78 3.51 0.23 -17.69
C ARG A 78 2.27 -0.22 -18.47
N ASN A 79 1.10 -0.23 -17.83
CA ASN A 79 -0.13 -0.82 -18.38
C ASN A 79 0.07 -2.27 -18.89
N ASP A 80 0.96 -3.01 -18.25
CA ASP A 80 1.31 -4.39 -18.57
C ASP A 80 0.44 -5.37 -17.77
N THR A 81 -0.81 -5.46 -18.23
CA THR A 81 -1.82 -6.35 -17.63
C THR A 81 -1.44 -7.83 -17.77
N ALA A 82 -0.74 -8.21 -18.86
CA ALA A 82 -0.36 -9.60 -19.10
C ALA A 82 0.64 -10.08 -18.04
N THR A 83 1.69 -9.30 -17.79
CA THR A 83 2.69 -9.63 -16.76
C THR A 83 2.08 -9.55 -15.37
N PHE A 84 1.27 -8.54 -15.06
CA PHE A 84 0.58 -8.44 -13.76
C PHE A 84 -0.26 -9.68 -13.43
N GLU A 85 -0.99 -10.20 -14.42
CA GLU A 85 -1.84 -11.38 -14.24
C GLU A 85 -1.06 -12.63 -13.86
N GLU A 86 0.15 -12.81 -14.38
CA GLU A 86 1.04 -13.91 -14.00
C GLU A 86 1.77 -13.60 -12.69
N ALA A 87 2.25 -12.37 -12.51
CA ALA A 87 3.00 -11.92 -11.34
C ALA A 87 2.18 -12.05 -10.04
N ARG A 88 0.90 -11.65 -10.02
CA ARG A 88 0.03 -11.82 -8.83
C ARG A 88 -0.23 -13.29 -8.47
N ARG A 89 -0.04 -14.23 -9.40
CA ARG A 89 -0.21 -15.67 -9.15
C ARG A 89 1.03 -16.29 -8.53
N VAL A 90 2.20 -15.66 -8.63
CA VAL A 90 3.44 -16.14 -7.99
C VAL A 90 3.20 -16.42 -6.50
N ALA A 91 2.52 -15.51 -5.80
CA ALA A 91 2.25 -15.64 -4.38
C ALA A 91 1.12 -16.62 -4.00
N ARG A 92 0.28 -17.04 -4.95
CA ARG A 92 -0.99 -17.74 -4.65
C ARG A 92 -1.15 -19.08 -5.33
N ALA A 93 -0.66 -19.19 -6.54
CA ALA A 93 -0.76 -20.35 -7.39
C ALA A 93 0.47 -20.43 -8.31
N PRO A 94 1.69 -20.53 -7.74
CA PRO A 94 2.94 -20.49 -8.52
C PRO A 94 3.00 -21.56 -9.61
N ARG A 95 2.33 -22.71 -9.41
CA ARG A 95 2.23 -23.79 -10.40
C ARG A 95 1.39 -23.44 -11.64
N THR A 96 0.66 -22.34 -11.62
CA THR A 96 -0.23 -21.89 -12.71
C THR A 96 0.33 -20.69 -13.47
N VAL A 97 1.49 -20.17 -13.05
CA VAL A 97 2.19 -19.09 -13.72
C VAL A 97 2.72 -19.59 -15.06
N ASP A 98 2.43 -18.86 -16.13
CA ASP A 98 2.90 -19.15 -17.50
C ASP A 98 3.83 -18.04 -18.00
N PRO A 99 5.17 -18.20 -17.89
CA PRO A 99 6.13 -17.19 -18.32
C PRO A 99 6.22 -17.03 -19.84
N GLU A 100 5.73 -18.00 -20.61
CA GLU A 100 5.77 -17.98 -22.09
C GLU A 100 4.47 -17.43 -22.69
N ARG A 101 3.54 -16.97 -21.84
CA ARG A 101 2.27 -16.42 -22.28
C ARG A 101 2.50 -15.13 -23.09
N GLU A 102 1.74 -15.00 -24.17
CA GLU A 102 1.84 -13.83 -25.05
C GLU A 102 1.65 -12.52 -24.28
N GLY A 103 2.58 -11.58 -24.47
CA GLY A 103 2.58 -10.26 -23.84
C GLY A 103 3.24 -10.20 -22.46
N VAL A 104 3.69 -11.33 -21.90
CA VAL A 104 4.39 -11.34 -20.61
C VAL A 104 5.86 -10.94 -20.76
N ASP A 105 6.30 -10.04 -19.88
CA ASP A 105 7.70 -9.69 -19.66
C ASP A 105 8.35 -10.75 -18.76
N GLY A 106 9.09 -11.66 -19.38
CA GLY A 106 9.73 -12.78 -18.68
C GLY A 106 10.82 -12.36 -17.69
N GLU A 107 11.53 -11.25 -17.93
CA GLU A 107 12.58 -10.77 -17.03
C GLU A 107 11.96 -10.19 -15.76
N LEU A 108 10.91 -9.37 -15.90
CA LEU A 108 10.18 -8.82 -14.77
C LEU A 108 9.46 -9.91 -13.98
N LEU A 109 8.82 -10.86 -14.66
CA LEU A 109 8.16 -11.98 -13.98
C LEU A 109 9.17 -12.84 -13.18
N GLU A 110 10.36 -13.09 -13.71
CA GLU A 110 11.39 -13.82 -12.98
C GLU A 110 11.88 -13.04 -11.76
N PHE A 111 12.06 -11.71 -11.87
CA PHE A 111 12.35 -10.85 -10.73
C PHE A 111 11.29 -10.96 -9.63
N VAL A 112 9.99 -10.90 -9.99
CA VAL A 112 8.88 -11.06 -9.03
C VAL A 112 8.93 -12.43 -8.36
N ARG A 113 9.28 -13.48 -9.10
CA ARG A 113 9.43 -14.83 -8.55
C ARG A 113 10.57 -14.93 -7.56
N GLU A 114 11.76 -14.46 -7.92
CA GLU A 114 12.93 -14.46 -7.03
C GLU A 114 12.63 -13.69 -5.72
N LEU A 115 12.04 -12.49 -5.85
CA LEU A 115 11.68 -11.67 -4.71
C LEU A 115 10.65 -12.36 -3.80
N TRP A 116 9.61 -12.97 -4.40
CA TRP A 116 8.62 -13.69 -3.62
C TRP A 116 9.19 -14.93 -2.94
N GLU A 117 10.07 -15.68 -3.60
CA GLU A 117 10.73 -16.86 -3.03
C GLU A 117 11.57 -16.49 -1.80
N GLU A 118 12.27 -15.35 -1.82
CA GLU A 118 12.99 -14.83 -0.64
C GLU A 118 12.02 -14.48 0.51
N ILE A 119 10.92 -13.77 0.19
CA ILE A 119 9.91 -13.38 1.20
C ILE A 119 9.26 -14.63 1.81
N ASP A 120 8.70 -15.50 0.98
CA ASP A 120 7.97 -16.70 1.39
C ASP A 120 8.88 -17.68 2.15
N GLY A 121 10.14 -17.82 1.73
CA GLY A 121 11.11 -18.63 2.47
C GLY A 121 11.32 -18.17 3.91
N ARG A 122 11.34 -16.84 4.14
CA ARG A 122 11.45 -16.26 5.49
C ARG A 122 10.14 -16.37 6.27
N LEU A 123 9.00 -16.13 5.62
CA LEU A 123 7.69 -16.29 6.26
C LEU A 123 7.46 -17.74 6.71
N GLN A 124 7.78 -18.72 5.88
CA GLN A 124 7.66 -20.15 6.23
C GLN A 124 8.54 -20.56 7.43
N ALA A 125 9.63 -19.83 7.68
CA ALA A 125 10.50 -20.06 8.82
C ALA A 125 9.99 -19.40 10.13
N ALA A 126 8.98 -18.52 10.04
CA ALA A 126 8.45 -17.79 11.17
C ALA A 126 7.76 -18.74 12.18
N PRO A 127 7.88 -18.46 13.50
CA PRO A 127 7.42 -19.37 14.55
C PRO A 127 5.91 -19.65 14.50
N CYS A 128 5.11 -18.69 14.04
CA CYS A 128 3.66 -18.79 13.97
C CYS A 128 3.13 -18.85 12.52
N TYR A 129 3.98 -19.20 11.54
CA TYR A 129 3.58 -19.26 10.12
C TYR A 129 2.30 -20.08 9.91
N GLY A 130 2.23 -21.29 10.45
CA GLY A 130 1.10 -22.20 10.24
C GLY A 130 -0.24 -21.66 10.74
N GLU A 131 -0.22 -20.75 11.71
CA GLU A 131 -1.40 -20.14 12.32
C GLU A 131 -1.97 -19.01 11.44
N PHE A 132 -1.09 -18.18 10.88
CA PHE A 132 -1.48 -16.97 10.14
C PHE A 132 -1.39 -17.09 8.62
N ALA A 133 -0.77 -18.12 8.05
CA ALA A 133 -0.54 -18.26 6.60
C ALA A 133 -1.83 -18.15 5.77
N SER A 134 -2.94 -18.73 6.26
CA SER A 134 -4.21 -18.68 5.54
C SER A 134 -4.86 -17.29 5.55
N ILE A 135 -4.65 -16.53 6.63
CA ILE A 135 -5.14 -15.16 6.81
C ILE A 135 -4.33 -14.23 5.91
N PHE A 136 -3.00 -14.31 5.98
CA PHE A 136 -2.10 -13.57 5.10
C PHE A 136 -2.40 -13.81 3.62
N SER A 137 -2.63 -15.06 3.21
CA SER A 137 -3.01 -15.37 1.82
C SER A 137 -4.34 -14.75 1.41
N TYR A 138 -5.30 -14.65 2.35
CA TYR A 138 -6.59 -13.99 2.11
C TYR A 138 -6.41 -12.48 1.96
N ASP A 139 -5.66 -11.84 2.85
CA ASP A 139 -5.48 -10.40 2.87
C ASP A 139 -4.59 -9.90 1.73
N LEU A 140 -3.56 -10.67 1.35
CA LEU A 140 -2.77 -10.42 0.15
C LEU A 140 -3.63 -10.40 -1.12
N ARG A 141 -4.62 -11.29 -1.22
CA ARG A 141 -5.59 -11.27 -2.34
C ARG A 141 -6.40 -9.97 -2.35
N GLN A 142 -6.74 -9.39 -1.20
CA GLN A 142 -7.46 -8.12 -1.18
C GLN A 142 -6.60 -6.98 -1.74
N GLY A 143 -5.29 -6.97 -1.45
CA GLY A 143 -4.35 -6.04 -2.06
C GLY A 143 -4.34 -6.17 -3.59
N PHE A 144 -4.24 -7.39 -4.12
CA PHE A 144 -4.28 -7.61 -5.58
C PHE A 144 -5.61 -7.18 -6.20
N ASN A 145 -6.73 -7.43 -5.53
CA ASN A 145 -8.04 -6.99 -5.99
C ASN A 145 -8.14 -5.46 -6.01
N ALA A 146 -7.48 -4.76 -5.08
CA ALA A 146 -7.47 -3.30 -5.04
C ALA A 146 -6.66 -2.68 -6.19
N MET A 147 -5.52 -3.29 -6.55
CA MET A 147 -4.75 -2.91 -7.75
C MET A 147 -5.58 -3.13 -9.02
N GLU A 148 -6.22 -4.29 -9.14
CA GLU A 148 -7.10 -4.61 -10.27
C GLU A 148 -8.29 -3.66 -10.35
N TYR A 149 -8.89 -3.30 -9.21
CA TYR A 149 -9.96 -2.30 -9.14
C TYR A 149 -9.49 -0.93 -9.65
N THR A 150 -8.31 -0.47 -9.22
CA THR A 150 -7.72 0.81 -9.62
C THR A 150 -7.58 0.87 -11.15
N ARG A 151 -6.99 -0.17 -11.76
CA ARG A 151 -6.90 -0.30 -13.23
C ARG A 151 -8.26 -0.15 -13.91
N VAL A 152 -9.25 -0.92 -13.46
CA VAL A 152 -10.57 -0.96 -14.10
C VAL A 152 -11.27 0.40 -14.03
N VAL A 153 -11.12 1.12 -12.91
CA VAL A 153 -11.66 2.48 -12.75
C VAL A 153 -10.96 3.47 -13.68
N SER A 154 -9.63 3.39 -13.81
CA SER A 154 -8.86 4.27 -14.70
C SER A 154 -9.21 4.04 -16.18
N ASP A 155 -9.41 2.79 -16.57
CA ASP A 155 -9.90 2.41 -17.91
C ASP A 155 -11.37 2.82 -18.14
N ASN A 156 -12.17 2.93 -17.07
CA ASN A 156 -13.62 3.16 -17.13
C ASN A 156 -14.07 4.21 -16.11
N LYS A 157 -13.80 5.49 -16.39
CA LYS A 157 -14.12 6.62 -15.49
C LYS A 157 -15.56 6.65 -14.98
N HIS A 158 -16.52 6.09 -15.74
CA HIS A 158 -17.93 5.99 -15.33
C HIS A 158 -18.19 4.99 -14.18
N MET A 159 -17.25 4.11 -13.88
CA MET A 159 -17.31 3.20 -12.73
C MET A 159 -16.91 3.92 -11.43
N ALA A 160 -16.18 5.03 -11.51
CA ALA A 160 -15.71 5.79 -10.36
C ALA A 160 -16.88 6.22 -9.47
N ASN A 161 -16.88 5.74 -8.23
CA ASN A 161 -17.86 6.12 -7.21
C ASN A 161 -17.26 5.96 -5.82
N ALA A 162 -17.72 6.78 -4.88
CA ALA A 162 -17.09 6.88 -3.57
C ALA A 162 -17.27 5.60 -2.72
N THR A 163 -18.36 4.84 -2.93
CA THR A 163 -18.57 3.55 -2.27
C THR A 163 -17.51 2.54 -2.69
N GLY A 164 -17.25 2.41 -3.99
CA GLY A 164 -16.21 1.52 -4.51
C GLY A 164 -14.81 1.96 -4.07
N ALA A 165 -14.49 3.25 -4.17
CA ALA A 165 -13.18 3.77 -3.76
C ALA A 165 -12.89 3.50 -2.28
N ARG A 166 -13.89 3.68 -1.39
CA ARG A 166 -13.76 3.37 0.04
C ARG A 166 -13.73 1.88 0.34
N ALA A 167 -14.52 1.07 -0.36
CA ALA A 167 -14.62 -0.37 -0.11
C ALA A 167 -13.38 -1.15 -0.58
N TYR A 168 -12.83 -0.78 -1.74
CA TYR A 168 -11.72 -1.52 -2.36
C TYR A 168 -10.38 -0.80 -2.22
N GLY A 169 -10.36 0.53 -2.29
CA GLY A 169 -9.13 1.31 -2.36
C GLY A 169 -8.28 1.23 -1.11
N ALA A 170 -8.88 1.07 0.08
CA ALA A 170 -8.12 0.96 1.32
C ALA A 170 -7.12 -0.22 1.30
N HIS A 171 -7.48 -1.34 0.66
CA HIS A 171 -6.63 -2.53 0.60
C HIS A 171 -5.35 -2.34 -0.23
N ASN A 172 -5.25 -1.29 -1.05
CA ASN A 172 -4.00 -0.94 -1.74
C ASN A 172 -2.87 -0.61 -0.73
N MET A 173 -3.22 -0.11 0.47
CA MET A 173 -2.23 0.18 1.51
C MET A 173 -1.59 -1.07 2.14
N VAL A 174 -2.12 -2.27 1.87
CA VAL A 174 -1.59 -3.57 2.33
C VAL A 174 -1.25 -3.65 3.82
N LEU A 175 -1.99 -2.92 4.67
CA LEU A 175 -1.75 -2.89 6.12
C LEU A 175 -2.08 -4.24 6.79
N PHE A 176 -3.10 -4.95 6.29
CA PHE A 176 -3.38 -6.32 6.75
C PHE A 176 -2.19 -7.26 6.51
N PRO A 177 -1.65 -7.41 5.28
CA PRO A 177 -0.43 -8.17 5.07
C PRO A 177 0.74 -7.79 5.99
N TYR A 178 0.97 -6.49 6.25
CA TYR A 178 2.01 -6.07 7.20
C TYR A 178 1.72 -6.55 8.63
N THR A 179 0.46 -6.47 9.06
CA THR A 179 0.01 -6.95 10.37
C THR A 179 0.17 -8.47 10.47
N ASP A 180 -0.20 -9.21 9.43
CA ASP A 180 -0.09 -10.66 9.40
C ASP A 180 1.38 -11.12 9.44
N ILE A 181 2.29 -10.41 8.76
CA ILE A 181 3.73 -10.66 8.87
C ILE A 181 4.17 -10.49 10.33
N ASP A 182 3.77 -9.42 11.01
CA ASP A 182 4.11 -9.21 12.43
C ASP A 182 3.57 -10.36 13.31
N LEU A 183 2.33 -10.80 13.07
CA LEU A 183 1.71 -11.90 13.79
C LEU A 183 2.43 -13.25 13.60
N MET A 184 2.96 -13.53 12.41
CA MET A 184 3.77 -14.74 12.16
C MET A 184 5.03 -14.81 13.03
N PHE A 185 5.54 -13.68 13.51
CA PHE A 185 6.71 -13.57 14.38
C PHE A 185 6.35 -13.31 15.86
N SER A 186 5.07 -13.35 16.22
CA SER A 186 4.58 -12.95 17.55
C SER A 186 4.00 -14.12 18.34
N PRO A 187 4.84 -15.05 18.88
CA PRO A 187 4.37 -16.21 19.63
C PRO A 187 3.67 -15.86 20.96
N GLY A 188 3.75 -14.60 21.40
CA GLY A 188 3.04 -14.10 22.57
C GLY A 188 1.65 -13.50 22.27
N PHE A 189 1.26 -13.39 21.00
CA PHE A 189 -0.04 -12.85 20.61
C PHE A 189 -1.18 -13.83 20.97
N SER A 190 -2.32 -13.31 21.40
CA SER A 190 -3.50 -14.10 21.74
C SER A 190 -4.47 -14.15 20.57
N LEU A 191 -4.75 -15.34 20.03
CA LEU A 191 -5.73 -15.51 18.94
C LEU A 191 -7.14 -15.02 19.28
N ASP A 192 -7.51 -14.99 20.55
CA ASP A 192 -8.81 -14.48 20.98
C ASP A 192 -8.94 -12.96 20.71
N GLU A 193 -7.80 -12.25 20.61
CA GLU A 193 -7.72 -10.80 20.32
C GLU A 193 -7.72 -10.49 18.82
N LEU A 194 -7.58 -11.51 17.96
CA LEU A 194 -7.45 -11.34 16.51
C LEU A 194 -8.62 -10.55 15.91
N SER A 195 -9.84 -10.78 16.39
CA SER A 195 -11.00 -10.04 15.88
C SER A 195 -10.90 -8.53 16.16
N GLY A 196 -10.52 -8.14 17.38
CA GLY A 196 -10.30 -6.75 17.76
C GLY A 196 -9.15 -6.13 16.99
N LEU A 197 -8.03 -6.84 16.84
CA LEU A 197 -6.88 -6.35 16.07
C LEU A 197 -7.25 -6.11 14.61
N ARG A 198 -8.04 -7.01 14.01
CA ARG A 198 -8.49 -6.83 12.62
C ARG A 198 -9.42 -5.64 12.45
N ASP A 199 -10.31 -5.39 13.41
CA ASP A 199 -11.18 -4.20 13.40
C ASP A 199 -10.34 -2.92 13.49
N LEU A 200 -9.34 -2.86 14.39
CA LEU A 200 -8.41 -1.74 14.47
C LEU A 200 -7.63 -1.57 13.15
N THR A 201 -7.00 -2.63 12.63
CA THR A 201 -6.23 -2.60 11.37
C THR A 201 -7.09 -2.11 10.20
N TRP A 202 -8.37 -2.44 10.16
CA TRP A 202 -9.29 -1.96 9.13
C TRP A 202 -9.39 -0.42 9.12
N ASP A 203 -9.53 0.20 10.29
CA ASP A 203 -9.64 1.65 10.40
C ASP A 203 -8.30 2.34 10.13
N LEU A 204 -7.19 1.81 10.66
CA LEU A 204 -5.85 2.33 10.37
C LEU A 204 -5.53 2.24 8.87
N GLN A 205 -5.98 1.20 8.17
CA GLN A 205 -5.79 1.06 6.74
C GLN A 205 -6.55 2.15 5.96
N LYS A 206 -7.76 2.51 6.38
CA LYS A 206 -8.50 3.64 5.77
C LYS A 206 -7.77 4.95 5.99
N MET A 207 -7.27 5.17 7.20
CA MET A 207 -6.49 6.37 7.53
C MET A 207 -5.23 6.47 6.65
N ALA A 208 -4.50 5.38 6.50
CA ALA A 208 -3.35 5.31 5.59
C ALA A 208 -3.74 5.64 4.14
N ARG A 209 -4.89 5.13 3.65
CA ARG A 209 -5.37 5.42 2.29
C ARG A 209 -5.77 6.87 2.10
N ILE A 210 -6.40 7.50 3.10
CA ILE A 210 -6.71 8.93 3.06
C ILE A 210 -5.42 9.75 2.97
N GLY A 211 -4.40 9.44 3.78
CA GLY A 211 -3.10 10.11 3.71
C GLY A 211 -2.43 9.96 2.35
N ASN A 212 -2.51 8.77 1.74
CA ASN A 212 -2.08 8.55 0.37
C ASN A 212 -2.86 9.43 -0.64
N TRP A 213 -4.19 9.39 -0.63
CA TRP A 213 -5.01 10.22 -1.52
C TRP A 213 -4.69 11.72 -1.43
N LEU A 214 -4.54 12.26 -0.22
CA LEU A 214 -4.25 13.68 -0.02
C LEU A 214 -2.91 14.12 -0.63
N THR A 215 -2.01 13.18 -0.92
CA THR A 215 -0.63 13.49 -1.30
C THR A 215 -0.25 13.09 -2.70
N THR A 216 -1.02 12.18 -3.32
CA THR A 216 -0.72 11.69 -4.67
C THR A 216 -1.78 12.05 -5.72
N TRP A 217 -2.97 12.51 -5.33
CA TRP A 217 -4.09 12.69 -6.28
C TRP A 217 -3.81 13.66 -7.44
N GLU A 218 -3.00 14.71 -7.24
CA GLU A 218 -2.68 15.67 -8.30
C GLU A 218 -1.80 15.03 -9.37
N ARG A 219 -0.79 14.27 -8.94
CA ARG A 219 0.08 13.49 -9.83
C ARG A 219 -0.75 12.42 -10.55
N GLU A 220 -1.55 11.65 -9.81
CA GLU A 220 -2.43 10.61 -10.35
C GLU A 220 -3.40 11.18 -11.40
N LEU A 221 -3.95 12.38 -11.16
CA LEU A 221 -4.79 13.07 -12.14
C LEU A 221 -4.05 13.32 -13.46
N THR A 222 -2.77 13.70 -13.42
CA THR A 222 -1.96 13.90 -14.63
C THR A 222 -1.55 12.61 -15.33
N GLU A 223 -1.39 11.54 -14.56
CA GLU A 223 -1.10 10.19 -15.08
C GLU A 223 -2.34 9.49 -15.63
N GLY A 224 -3.53 10.03 -15.36
CA GLY A 224 -4.80 9.46 -15.80
C GLY A 224 -5.31 8.35 -14.88
N ASP A 225 -4.80 8.27 -13.64
CA ASP A 225 -5.41 7.47 -12.58
C ASP A 225 -6.51 8.30 -11.89
N TYR A 226 -7.75 7.82 -11.97
CA TYR A 226 -8.91 8.48 -11.36
C TYR A 226 -9.44 7.72 -10.15
N SER A 227 -8.68 6.76 -9.62
CA SER A 227 -9.05 5.95 -8.46
C SER A 227 -8.92 6.70 -7.13
N ALA A 228 -8.21 7.83 -7.13
CA ALA A 228 -8.01 8.68 -5.97
C ALA A 228 -9.33 9.17 -5.37
N GLY A 229 -9.50 9.05 -4.05
CA GLY A 229 -10.74 9.43 -3.36
C GLY A 229 -11.15 10.88 -3.62
N VAL A 230 -10.16 11.78 -3.70
CA VAL A 230 -10.35 13.20 -4.04
C VAL A 230 -10.97 13.37 -5.44
N ILE A 231 -10.44 12.67 -6.45
CA ILE A 231 -10.95 12.71 -7.83
C ILE A 231 -12.35 12.09 -7.90
N VAL A 232 -12.53 10.92 -7.27
CA VAL A 232 -13.80 10.20 -7.23
C VAL A 232 -14.90 11.04 -6.59
N GLN A 233 -14.61 11.72 -5.47
CA GLN A 233 -15.56 12.60 -4.80
C GLN A 233 -15.91 13.81 -5.68
N ALA A 234 -14.92 14.42 -6.34
CA ALA A 234 -15.16 15.53 -7.26
C ALA A 234 -16.07 15.14 -8.44
N LEU A 235 -15.90 13.93 -8.98
CA LEU A 235 -16.78 13.39 -10.02
C LEU A 235 -18.21 13.17 -9.49
N GLN A 236 -18.33 12.58 -8.31
CA GLN A 236 -19.63 12.25 -7.72
C GLN A 236 -20.44 13.50 -7.33
N GLU A 237 -19.76 14.55 -6.87
CA GLU A 237 -20.39 15.83 -6.52
C GLU A 237 -20.61 16.74 -7.72
N GLY A 238 -20.17 16.33 -8.92
CA GLY A 238 -20.28 17.13 -10.14
C GLY A 238 -19.42 18.40 -10.13
N ILE A 239 -18.36 18.41 -9.31
CA ILE A 239 -17.33 19.46 -9.32
C ILE A 239 -16.57 19.43 -10.66
N VAL A 240 -16.36 18.21 -11.18
CA VAL A 240 -15.71 17.93 -12.45
C VAL A 240 -16.53 16.90 -13.22
N ALA A 241 -16.59 17.01 -14.55
CA ALA A 241 -17.18 15.99 -15.42
C ALA A 241 -16.11 15.00 -15.90
N PRO A 242 -16.46 13.73 -16.21
CA PRO A 242 -15.51 12.73 -16.72
C PRO A 242 -14.68 13.18 -17.92
N ASP A 243 -15.31 13.93 -18.85
CA ASP A 243 -14.66 14.45 -20.06
C ASP A 243 -13.64 15.57 -19.76
N GLU A 244 -13.75 16.23 -18.60
CA GLU A 244 -12.78 17.24 -18.14
C GLU A 244 -11.53 16.60 -17.51
N LEU A 245 -11.48 15.28 -17.35
CA LEU A 245 -10.35 14.57 -16.77
C LEU A 245 -9.44 13.92 -17.81
N ASP A 246 -9.65 14.16 -19.12
CA ASP A 246 -8.79 13.59 -20.16
C ASP A 246 -7.47 14.37 -20.27
N PRO A 247 -6.30 13.79 -19.91
CA PRO A 247 -5.02 14.49 -19.96
C PRO A 247 -4.64 14.99 -21.35
N ALA A 248 -5.18 14.38 -22.41
CA ALA A 248 -4.91 14.80 -23.78
C ALA A 248 -5.58 16.13 -24.16
N ASN A 249 -6.65 16.51 -23.45
CA ASN A 249 -7.57 17.57 -23.89
C ASN A 249 -7.94 18.59 -22.78
N ALA A 250 -7.66 18.27 -21.52
CA ALA A 250 -8.06 19.08 -20.38
C ALA A 250 -6.93 19.95 -19.81
N ASP A 251 -7.32 21.09 -19.24
CA ASP A 251 -6.46 21.92 -18.40
C ASP A 251 -6.50 21.35 -16.96
N LEU A 252 -5.65 20.34 -16.70
CA LEU A 252 -5.66 19.58 -15.44
C LEU A 252 -5.28 20.44 -14.23
N ASP A 253 -4.42 21.44 -14.40
CA ASP A 253 -4.08 22.40 -13.33
C ASP A 253 -5.33 23.17 -12.89
N ARG A 254 -6.15 23.62 -13.84
CA ARG A 254 -7.41 24.30 -13.54
C ARG A 254 -8.43 23.36 -12.90
N VAL A 255 -8.48 22.10 -13.32
CA VAL A 255 -9.32 21.06 -12.69
C VAL A 255 -8.89 20.85 -11.25
N ALA A 256 -7.60 20.69 -11.00
CA ALA A 256 -7.05 20.50 -9.67
C ALA A 256 -7.34 21.71 -8.77
N GLN A 257 -7.13 22.94 -9.26
CA GLN A 257 -7.45 24.15 -8.52
C GLN A 257 -8.95 24.23 -8.16
N ARG A 258 -9.84 23.84 -9.08
CA ARG A 258 -11.28 23.81 -8.82
C ARG A 258 -11.65 22.81 -7.73
N ILE A 259 -11.00 21.65 -7.67
CA ILE A 259 -11.20 20.65 -6.61
C ILE A 259 -10.75 21.21 -5.26
N LYS A 260 -9.57 21.85 -5.22
CA LYS A 260 -9.04 22.52 -4.02
C LYS A 260 -9.96 23.64 -3.52
N ASP A 261 -10.40 24.51 -4.40
CA ASP A 261 -11.28 25.64 -4.07
C ASP A 261 -12.66 25.19 -3.51
N ARG A 262 -13.03 23.93 -3.74
CA ARG A 262 -14.27 23.32 -3.21
C ARG A 262 -14.07 22.62 -1.87
N GLY A 263 -12.85 22.57 -1.33
CA GLY A 263 -12.56 21.99 -0.02
C GLY A 263 -12.63 20.47 0.02
N VAL A 264 -12.39 19.78 -1.11
CA VAL A 264 -12.43 18.30 -1.14
C VAL A 264 -11.26 17.72 -0.33
N GLU A 265 -10.05 18.27 -0.45
CA GLU A 265 -8.91 17.89 0.40
C GLU A 265 -9.22 18.10 1.89
N ASP A 266 -9.79 19.25 2.24
CA ASP A 266 -10.15 19.57 3.64
C ASP A 266 -11.14 18.56 4.22
N ALA A 267 -12.12 18.11 3.42
CA ALA A 267 -13.08 17.09 3.84
C ALA A 267 -12.41 15.74 4.14
N PHE A 268 -11.41 15.34 3.35
CA PHE A 268 -10.63 14.12 3.61
C PHE A 268 -9.71 14.26 4.82
N LEU A 269 -9.12 15.44 5.02
CA LEU A 269 -8.31 15.71 6.21
C LEU A 269 -9.17 15.63 7.48
N SER A 270 -10.36 16.23 7.48
CA SER A 270 -11.32 16.09 8.59
C SER A 270 -11.78 14.64 8.77
N GLU A 271 -12.03 13.88 7.70
CA GLU A 271 -12.38 12.45 7.79
C GLU A 271 -11.25 11.65 8.46
N TRP A 272 -9.99 12.01 8.22
CA TRP A 272 -8.83 11.39 8.85
C TRP A 272 -8.74 11.73 10.34
N GLU A 273 -8.90 13.00 10.71
CA GLU A 273 -8.87 13.47 12.10
C GLU A 273 -10.00 12.85 12.92
N GLU A 274 -11.23 12.82 12.39
CA GLU A 274 -12.38 12.18 13.02
C GLU A 274 -12.13 10.69 13.27
N ARG A 275 -11.53 9.98 12.31
CA ARG A 275 -11.15 8.56 12.48
C ARG A 275 -10.09 8.38 13.53
N TYR A 276 -9.06 9.24 13.54
CA TYR A 276 -8.01 9.17 14.55
C TYR A 276 -8.59 9.30 15.96
N ASP A 277 -9.49 10.27 16.17
CA ASP A 277 -10.18 10.47 17.44
C ASP A 277 -11.08 9.27 17.80
N GLU A 278 -11.80 8.71 16.84
CA GLU A 278 -12.67 7.53 17.03
C GLU A 278 -11.86 6.30 17.46
N VAL A 279 -10.78 5.95 16.73
CA VAL A 279 -9.98 4.75 17.05
C VAL A 279 -9.20 4.93 18.35
N SER A 280 -8.74 6.14 18.65
CA SER A 280 -8.04 6.45 19.91
C SER A 280 -8.95 6.36 21.14
N GLY A 281 -10.26 6.52 20.95
CA GLY A 281 -11.25 6.44 22.03
C GLY A 281 -11.85 5.04 22.23
N GLN A 282 -11.55 4.08 21.36
CA GLN A 282 -12.18 2.77 21.34
C GLN A 282 -11.33 1.70 22.05
N ASP A 283 -12.01 0.87 22.86
CA ASP A 283 -11.43 -0.36 23.41
C ASP A 283 -11.69 -1.52 22.44
N TYR A 284 -10.62 -2.11 21.92
CA TYR A 284 -10.67 -3.24 20.99
C TYR A 284 -10.52 -4.60 21.70
N GLY A 285 -10.33 -4.62 23.02
CA GLY A 285 -10.13 -5.86 23.78
C GLY A 285 -8.83 -6.59 23.42
N ILE A 286 -7.74 -5.82 23.25
CA ILE A 286 -6.41 -6.31 22.86
C ILE A 286 -5.44 -6.00 24.01
N ASP A 287 -4.86 -7.03 24.63
CA ASP A 287 -3.88 -6.86 25.72
C ASP A 287 -2.45 -7.19 25.26
N THR A 288 -2.29 -7.96 24.18
CA THR A 288 -0.98 -8.42 23.71
C THR A 288 -0.24 -7.41 22.82
N VAL A 289 -0.94 -6.36 22.38
CA VAL A 289 -0.42 -5.29 21.51
C VAL A 289 -0.63 -3.93 22.18
N ASP A 290 0.36 -3.06 22.07
CA ASP A 290 0.25 -1.64 22.38
C ASP A 290 -0.53 -0.94 21.25
N THR A 291 -1.85 -0.90 21.41
CA THR A 291 -2.77 -0.31 20.43
C THR A 291 -2.55 1.19 20.28
N ASP A 292 -2.19 1.88 21.36
CA ASP A 292 -1.96 3.32 21.35
C ASP A 292 -0.73 3.65 20.49
N ALA A 293 0.37 2.88 20.65
CA ALA A 293 1.53 3.03 19.80
C ALA A 293 1.23 2.69 18.32
N PHE A 294 0.40 1.68 18.07
CA PHE A 294 0.03 1.31 16.70
C PHE A 294 -0.83 2.40 16.01
N ILE A 295 -1.78 2.99 16.74
CA ILE A 295 -2.60 4.13 16.29
C ILE A 295 -1.73 5.37 16.04
N ALA A 296 -0.86 5.73 17.00
CA ALA A 296 0.08 6.85 16.87
C ALA A 296 1.04 6.67 15.69
N GLY A 297 1.35 5.42 15.32
CA GLY A 297 2.07 5.10 14.09
C GLY A 297 1.43 5.71 12.83
N MET A 298 0.11 5.84 12.78
CA MET A 298 -0.60 6.44 11.63
C MET A 298 -0.43 7.96 11.53
N GLU A 299 -0.20 8.67 12.64
CA GLU A 299 0.20 10.09 12.58
C GLU A 299 1.52 10.21 11.85
N THR A 300 2.48 9.35 12.18
CA THR A 300 3.78 9.33 11.51
C THR A 300 3.61 9.06 10.02
N VAL A 301 2.75 8.11 9.63
CA VAL A 301 2.39 7.84 8.23
C VAL A 301 1.83 9.09 7.54
N MET A 302 0.88 9.79 8.16
CA MET A 302 0.30 11.03 7.63
C MET A 302 1.35 12.15 7.51
N GLU A 303 2.15 12.40 8.55
CA GLU A 303 3.22 13.39 8.55
C GLU A 303 4.20 13.16 7.40
N TYR A 304 4.60 11.90 7.18
CA TYR A 304 5.48 11.56 6.07
C TYR A 304 4.82 11.74 4.72
N HIS A 305 3.54 11.37 4.57
CA HIS A 305 2.79 11.64 3.35
C HIS A 305 2.86 13.13 3.03
N LEU A 306 2.49 14.00 3.98
CA LEU A 306 2.47 15.45 3.81
C LEU A 306 3.86 16.01 3.52
N ALA A 307 4.90 15.52 4.21
CA ALA A 307 6.29 15.94 3.99
C ALA A 307 6.86 15.48 2.63
N SER A 308 6.28 14.45 2.01
CA SER A 308 6.73 13.90 0.73
C SER A 308 6.00 14.46 -0.49
N ARG A 309 4.99 15.33 -0.31
CA ARG A 309 4.17 15.92 -1.39
C ARG A 309 5.00 16.62 -2.49
N ASP A 310 6.15 17.19 -2.14
CA ASP A 310 7.04 17.91 -3.07
C ASP A 310 8.29 17.09 -3.51
N LEU A 311 8.42 15.83 -3.06
CA LEU A 311 9.61 15.00 -3.27
C LEU A 311 9.36 13.74 -4.11
N LYS A 312 8.11 13.49 -4.48
CA LYS A 312 7.67 12.30 -5.22
C LYS A 312 7.08 12.69 -6.56
#